data_AF-A0A4R8DPM6-F1
#
_entry.id   AF-A0A4R8DPM6-F1
#
_cell.length_a   1.000
_cell.length_b   1.000
_cell.length_c   1.000
_cell.angle_alpha   90.00
_cell.angle_beta   90.00
_cell.angle_gamma   90.00
#
_symmetry.space_group_name_H-M   'P 1'
#
loop_
_entity.id
_entity.type
_entity.pdbx_description
1 polymer ?
#
loop_
_entity_poly.entity_id
_entity_poly.type
_entity_poly.pdbx_seq_one_letter_code
_entity_poly.pdbx_strand_id
1 'polypeptide(L)'
;MKKAIKWLLIIMGSLLVIGFISSIGSDKSKTYTPALDKGPSTAKDLIILQSNAKTESLNGETHITIDAVVQNNSSQLMDYVQVSASFYDKNGKVVGTGMGNTTNLAAGAKRTIEVIGINIDSAARYELEITDHP
;
A
#
# COMPACT_ATOMS: atom_id res chain seq x y z
N MET A 1 16.47 25.85 -42.28
CA MET A 1 15.06 25.38 -42.16
C MET A 1 14.88 24.86 -40.74
N LYS A 2 14.66 25.72 -39.74
CA LYS A 2 13.36 26.07 -39.12
C LYS A 2 12.50 24.86 -38.68
N LYS A 3 12.57 24.59 -37.36
CA LYS A 3 11.50 24.20 -36.42
C LYS A 3 10.84 22.81 -36.56
N ALA A 4 11.24 21.89 -35.68
CA ALA A 4 10.31 20.95 -35.03
C ALA A 4 10.78 20.76 -33.58
N ILE A 5 10.07 21.43 -32.68
CA ILE A 5 10.30 21.57 -31.25
C ILE A 5 9.17 20.84 -30.52
N LYS A 6 9.55 20.09 -29.48
CA LYS A 6 8.73 19.63 -28.34
C LYS A 6 7.68 18.54 -28.66
N TRP A 7 7.26 17.84 -27.61
CA TRP A 7 6.48 16.58 -27.56
C TRP A 7 7.39 15.36 -27.89
N LEU A 8 7.82 14.50 -26.96
CA LEU A 8 7.32 14.16 -25.63
C LEU A 8 8.46 13.44 -24.88
N LEU A 9 9.07 14.09 -23.89
CA LEU A 9 9.94 13.45 -22.88
C LEU A 9 9.05 12.70 -21.89
N ILE A 10 8.36 11.66 -22.36
CA ILE A 10 7.56 10.75 -21.53
C ILE A 10 7.81 9.36 -22.11
N ILE A 11 8.85 8.70 -21.60
CA ILE A 11 9.05 7.25 -21.37
C ILE A 11 10.52 7.17 -20.91
N MET A 12 10.82 7.79 -19.76
CA MET A 12 12.06 7.57 -19.02
C MET A 12 11.63 7.25 -17.58
N GLY A 13 11.00 6.09 -17.48
CA GLY A 13 10.38 5.54 -16.30
C GLY A 13 10.05 4.07 -16.54
N SER A 14 10.94 3.35 -17.22
CA SER A 14 10.90 1.89 -17.24
C SER A 14 11.26 1.39 -15.84
N LEU A 15 10.23 1.07 -15.08
CA LEU A 15 10.31 0.20 -13.91
C LEU A 15 11.15 -1.04 -14.27
N LEU A 16 12.35 -1.11 -13.72
CA LEU A 16 13.11 -2.34 -13.57
C LEU A 16 13.39 -2.50 -12.08
N VAL A 17 12.40 -3.02 -11.34
CA VAL A 17 12.70 -3.76 -10.13
C VAL A 17 12.80 -5.22 -10.57
N ILE A 18 14.02 -5.60 -10.96
CA ILE A 18 14.36 -6.99 -11.24
C ILE A 18 14.35 -7.72 -9.89
N GLY A 19 13.30 -8.50 -9.64
CA GLY A 19 13.32 -9.50 -8.59
C GLY A 19 14.26 -10.64 -8.98
N PHE A 20 15.55 -10.51 -8.64
CA PHE A 20 16.46 -11.65 -8.63
C PHE A 20 16.15 -12.47 -7.38
N ILE A 21 15.40 -13.57 -7.53
CA ILE A 21 15.31 -14.61 -6.51
C ILE A 21 16.35 -15.67 -6.87
N SER A 22 17.41 -15.76 -6.08
CA SER A 22 18.33 -16.88 -6.09
C SER A 22 18.72 -17.18 -4.66
N SER A 23 18.00 -18.08 -4.01
CA SER A 23 18.59 -19.02 -3.04
C SER A 23 17.61 -20.14 -2.72
N ILE A 24 18.07 -21.35 -3.02
CA ILE A 24 17.55 -22.68 -2.71
C ILE A 24 17.52 -22.91 -1.19
N GLY A 25 16.50 -23.61 -0.68
CA GLY A 25 16.48 -24.19 0.67
C GLY A 25 15.07 -24.45 1.22
N SER A 26 14.73 -25.72 1.42
CA SER A 26 13.44 -26.27 1.85
C SER A 26 12.86 -25.68 3.15
N ASP A 27 11.60 -25.23 3.12
CA ASP A 27 10.47 -25.77 3.89
C ASP A 27 9.19 -24.93 3.68
N LYS A 28 8.02 -25.56 3.76
CA LYS A 28 6.72 -24.98 3.39
C LYS A 28 6.26 -23.87 4.35
N SER A 29 6.64 -22.63 4.07
CA SER A 29 5.83 -21.45 4.37
C SER A 29 5.69 -20.65 3.08
N LYS A 30 4.47 -20.60 2.52
CA LYS A 30 4.21 -19.74 1.38
C LYS A 30 4.14 -18.31 1.88
N THR A 31 5.29 -17.65 1.99
CA THR A 31 5.36 -16.20 2.15
C THR A 31 4.86 -15.59 0.85
N TYR A 32 3.56 -15.34 0.78
CA TYR A 32 3.00 -14.50 -0.26
C TYR A 32 3.35 -13.06 0.10
N THR A 33 4.24 -12.44 -0.67
CA THR A 33 4.39 -10.98 -0.67
C THR A 33 3.29 -10.44 -1.59
N PRO A 34 2.19 -9.87 -1.07
CA PRO A 34 1.15 -9.34 -1.93
C PRO A 34 1.73 -8.15 -2.70
N ALA A 35 1.55 -8.14 -4.03
CA ALA A 35 1.93 -7.01 -4.85
C ALA A 35 1.06 -5.80 -4.50
N LEU A 36 1.69 -4.66 -4.22
CA LEU A 36 1.00 -3.40 -3.97
C LEU A 36 0.35 -2.94 -5.27
N ASP A 37 -0.98 -2.84 -5.28
CA ASP A 37 -1.70 -2.04 -6.26
C ASP A 37 -2.11 -0.73 -5.58
N LYS A 38 -1.70 0.41 -6.13
CA LYS A 38 -2.01 1.73 -5.56
C LYS A 38 -3.48 2.02 -5.84
N GLY A 39 -4.33 1.83 -4.84
CA GLY A 39 -5.74 2.21 -4.88
C GLY A 39 -5.92 3.73 -5.04
N PRO A 40 -7.15 4.18 -5.38
CA PRO A 40 -7.46 5.59 -5.51
C PRO A 40 -7.28 6.33 -4.17
N SER A 41 -6.55 7.46 -4.20
CA SER A 41 -6.37 8.36 -3.06
C SER A 41 -7.44 9.44 -3.09
N THR A 42 -8.35 9.45 -2.12
CA THR A 42 -9.36 10.51 -1.94
C THR A 42 -8.77 11.72 -1.22
N ALA A 43 -7.76 11.53 -0.36
CA ALA A 43 -6.99 12.63 0.21
C ALA A 43 -5.94 13.15 -0.77
N LYS A 44 -6.01 14.45 -1.10
CA LYS A 44 -5.16 15.09 -2.12
C LYS A 44 -3.72 15.31 -1.64
N ASP A 45 -3.54 15.67 -0.38
CA ASP A 45 -2.24 16.09 0.17
C ASP A 45 -1.57 15.01 1.03
N LEU A 46 -2.19 13.83 1.13
CA LEU A 46 -1.62 12.67 1.78
C LEU A 46 -1.11 11.68 0.75
N ILE A 47 0.05 11.08 1.00
CA ILE A 47 0.63 10.06 0.13
C ILE A 47 1.10 8.86 0.92
N ILE A 48 0.79 7.66 0.41
CA ILE A 48 1.42 6.42 0.84
C ILE A 48 2.74 6.28 0.07
N LEU A 49 3.85 6.42 0.78
CA LEU A 49 5.20 6.33 0.21
C LEU A 49 5.63 4.87 0.01
N GLN A 50 5.26 4.03 0.98
CA GLN A 50 5.67 2.64 1.06
C GLN A 50 4.62 1.84 1.84
N SER A 51 4.47 0.58 1.50
CA SER A 51 3.78 -0.39 2.34
C SER A 51 4.57 -1.69 2.45
N ASN A 52 4.42 -2.38 3.57
CA ASN A 52 4.89 -3.75 3.75
C ASN A 52 3.79 -4.57 4.40
N ALA A 53 3.53 -5.77 3.90
CA ALA A 53 2.52 -6.65 4.46
C ALA A 53 3.18 -7.88 5.09
N LYS A 54 2.72 -8.24 6.28
CA LYS A 54 3.05 -9.46 7.00
C LYS A 54 1.80 -10.31 7.15
N THR A 55 1.92 -11.59 6.80
CA THR A 55 0.84 -12.57 6.92
C THR A 55 1.18 -13.58 8.00
N GLU A 56 0.22 -13.83 8.90
CA GLU A 56 0.34 -14.77 10.01
C GLU A 56 -0.92 -15.64 10.09
N SER A 57 -0.77 -16.87 10.58
CA SER A 57 -1.92 -17.71 10.91
C SER A 57 -2.04 -17.81 12.43
N LEU A 58 -3.17 -17.36 12.97
CA LEU A 58 -3.47 -17.37 14.40
C LEU A 58 -4.74 -18.21 14.58
N ASN A 59 -4.66 -19.30 15.34
CA ASN A 59 -5.78 -20.22 15.57
C ASN A 59 -6.47 -20.76 14.31
N GLY A 60 -5.72 -20.88 13.20
CA GLY A 60 -6.26 -21.34 11.91
C GLY A 60 -6.88 -20.23 11.06
N GLU A 61 -6.86 -18.99 11.52
CA GLU A 61 -7.32 -17.80 10.78
C GLU A 61 -6.13 -17.04 10.22
N THR A 62 -6.27 -16.50 9.00
CA THR A 62 -5.24 -15.68 8.37
C THR A 62 -5.40 -14.22 8.75
N HIS A 63 -4.34 -13.67 9.35
CA HIS A 63 -4.19 -12.27 9.70
C HIS A 63 -3.17 -11.62 8.76
N ILE A 64 -3.50 -10.43 8.27
CA ILE A 64 -2.57 -9.62 7.48
C ILE A 64 -2.43 -8.26 8.16
N THR A 65 -1.19 -7.93 8.52
CA THR A 65 -0.81 -6.61 9.03
C THR A 65 -0.06 -5.86 7.94
N ILE A 66 -0.49 -4.64 7.61
CA ILE A 66 0.15 -3.80 6.60
C ILE A 66 0.70 -2.54 7.27
N ASP A 67 2.02 -2.37 7.24
CA ASP A 67 2.69 -1.15 7.64
C ASP A 67 2.71 -0.16 6.48
N ALA A 68 1.85 0.87 6.52
CA ALA A 68 1.79 1.91 5.50
C ALA A 68 2.50 3.19 5.96
N VAL A 69 3.56 3.59 5.26
CA VAL A 69 4.27 4.86 5.52
C VAL A 69 3.54 5.99 4.81
N VAL A 70 2.85 6.82 5.57
CA VAL A 70 2.08 7.97 5.10
C VAL A 70 2.83 9.26 5.35
N GLN A 71 2.80 10.17 4.38
CA GLN A 71 3.33 11.53 4.49
C GLN A 71 2.23 12.57 4.28
N ASN A 72 2.21 13.58 5.14
CA ASN A 72 1.44 14.82 4.92
C ASN A 72 2.27 15.81 4.10
N ASN A 73 1.87 16.07 2.86
CA ASN A 73 2.49 17.05 1.97
C ASN A 73 1.80 18.42 2.00
N SER A 74 0.76 18.59 2.81
CA SER A 74 0.15 19.90 3.02
C SER A 74 1.03 20.79 3.89
N SER A 75 0.67 22.07 3.97
CA SER A 75 1.22 23.03 4.93
C SER A 75 0.46 23.07 6.26
N GLN A 76 -0.51 22.16 6.47
CA GLN A 76 -1.41 22.17 7.62
C GLN A 76 -1.23 20.91 8.48
N LEU A 77 -1.65 20.98 9.74
CA LEU A 77 -1.80 19.80 10.59
C LEU A 77 -2.97 18.97 10.06
N MET A 78 -2.77 17.66 9.91
CA MET A 78 -3.84 16.72 9.61
C MET A 78 -4.32 16.08 10.92
N ASP A 79 -5.52 16.44 11.35
CA ASP A 79 -6.03 16.04 12.66
C ASP A 79 -6.36 14.55 12.72
N TYR A 80 -6.89 13.99 11.63
CA TYR A 80 -7.17 12.57 11.48
C TYR A 80 -6.81 12.06 10.09
N VAL A 81 -6.06 10.95 10.05
CA VAL A 81 -5.68 10.27 8.82
C VAL A 81 -5.97 8.78 8.99
N GLN A 82 -6.73 8.21 8.06
CA GLN A 82 -7.04 6.80 8.02
C GLN A 82 -6.52 6.16 6.73
N VAL A 83 -5.95 4.97 6.87
CA VAL A 83 -5.64 4.08 5.75
C VAL A 83 -6.57 2.89 5.84
N SER A 84 -7.29 2.64 4.76
CA SER A 84 -8.15 1.47 4.59
C SER A 84 -7.49 0.49 3.62
N ALA A 85 -7.61 -0.79 3.87
CA ALA A 85 -7.22 -1.85 2.95
C ALA A 85 -8.45 -2.61 2.47
N SER A 86 -8.54 -2.85 1.16
CA SER A 86 -9.41 -3.87 0.59
C SER A 86 -8.56 -5.08 0.20
N PHE A 87 -8.95 -6.26 0.66
CA PHE A 87 -8.25 -7.51 0.36
C PHE A 87 -9.04 -8.31 -0.66
N TYR A 88 -8.35 -8.88 -1.65
CA TYR A 88 -8.99 -9.59 -2.75
C TYR A 88 -8.36 -10.96 -2.96
N ASP A 89 -9.18 -11.90 -3.40
CA ASP A 89 -8.70 -13.20 -3.87
C ASP A 89 -8.04 -13.12 -5.25
N LYS A 90 -7.52 -14.25 -5.72
CA LYS A 90 -6.89 -14.41 -7.04
C LYS A 90 -7.82 -14.09 -8.22
N ASN A 91 -9.13 -14.15 -8.03
CA ASN A 91 -10.13 -13.84 -9.07
C ASN A 91 -10.56 -12.37 -9.02
N GLY A 92 -10.03 -11.61 -8.06
CA GLY A 92 -10.32 -10.22 -7.84
C GLY A 92 -11.59 -9.95 -7.04
N LYS A 93 -12.16 -10.95 -6.37
CA LYS A 93 -13.29 -10.76 -5.46
C LYS A 93 -12.79 -10.22 -4.11
N VAL A 94 -13.48 -9.24 -3.53
CA VAL A 94 -13.22 -8.77 -2.17
C VAL A 94 -13.50 -9.89 -1.16
N VAL A 95 -12.54 -10.13 -0.28
CA VAL A 95 -12.57 -11.17 0.76
C VAL A 95 -12.42 -10.60 2.16
N GLY A 96 -12.04 -9.34 2.30
CA GLY A 96 -11.99 -8.65 3.58
C GLY A 96 -11.60 -7.19 3.43
N THR A 97 -11.67 -6.47 4.54
CA THR A 97 -11.21 -5.10 4.66
C THR A 97 -10.43 -4.94 5.95
N GLY A 98 -9.54 -3.95 6.00
CA GLY A 98 -8.82 -3.55 7.21
C GLY A 98 -8.76 -2.04 7.29
N MET A 99 -8.51 -1.50 8.49
CA MET A 99 -8.24 -0.07 8.65
C MET A 99 -7.20 0.17 9.75
N GLY A 100 -6.48 1.28 9.61
CA GLY A 100 -5.58 1.84 10.60
C GLY A 100 -5.66 3.36 10.53
N ASN A 101 -5.36 4.05 11.63
CA ASN A 101 -5.38 5.51 11.64
C ASN A 101 -4.25 6.11 12.49
N THR A 102 -4.07 7.41 12.32
CA THR A 102 -3.27 8.25 13.20
C THR A 102 -3.94 9.61 13.36
N THR A 103 -3.56 10.34 14.40
CA THR A 103 -4.01 11.71 14.65
C THR A 103 -2.83 12.66 14.72
N ASN A 104 -3.10 13.94 14.50
CA ASN A 104 -2.13 15.03 14.62
C ASN A 104 -0.86 14.81 13.76
N LEU A 105 -1.05 14.48 12.48
CA LEU A 105 0.05 14.34 11.54
C LEU A 105 0.48 15.72 11.03
N ALA A 106 1.54 16.26 11.63
CA ALA A 106 2.07 17.58 11.30
C ALA A 106 2.44 17.73 9.81
N ALA A 107 2.42 18.98 9.32
CA ALA A 107 2.86 19.33 7.97
C ALA A 107 4.28 18.79 7.68
N GLY A 108 4.45 18.11 6.55
CA GLY A 108 5.72 17.49 6.13
C GLY A 108 6.11 16.22 6.91
N ALA A 109 5.37 15.84 7.95
CA ALA A 109 5.71 14.68 8.77
C ALA A 109 5.32 13.36 8.09
N LYS A 110 5.97 12.29 8.54
CA LYS A 110 5.70 10.91 8.15
C LYS A 110 5.23 10.10 9.35
N ARG A 111 4.35 9.13 9.12
CA ARG A 111 3.91 8.16 10.12
C ARG A 111 3.70 6.80 9.48
N THR A 112 4.11 5.74 10.17
CA THR A 112 3.67 4.38 9.85
C THR A 112 2.31 4.16 10.48
N ILE A 113 1.34 3.78 9.65
CA ILE A 113 -0.01 3.41 10.06
C ILE A 113 -0.16 1.91 9.81
N GLU A 114 -0.46 1.18 10.87
CA GLU A 114 -0.68 -0.27 10.81
C GLU A 114 -2.15 -0.54 10.44
N VAL A 115 -2.35 -1.23 9.32
CA VAL A 115 -3.68 -1.66 8.86
C VAL A 115 -3.80 -3.16 9.08
N ILE A 116 -4.76 -3.56 9.90
CA ILE A 116 -4.96 -4.97 10.26
C ILE A 116 -6.19 -5.51 9.56
N GLY A 117 -6.03 -6.66 8.93
CA GLY A 117 -7.11 -7.45 8.39
C GLY A 117 -7.13 -8.84 9.05
N ILE A 118 -8.33 -9.32 9.38
CA ILE A 118 -8.57 -10.57 10.12
C ILE A 118 -9.51 -11.45 9.29
N ASN A 119 -9.36 -12.77 9.39
CA ASN A 119 -10.17 -13.77 8.69
C ASN A 119 -10.11 -13.61 7.16
N ILE A 120 -8.90 -13.43 6.63
CA ILE A 120 -8.68 -13.14 5.20
C ILE A 120 -7.95 -14.27 4.47
N ASP A 121 -8.37 -15.51 4.71
CA ASP A 121 -7.67 -16.73 4.30
C ASP A 121 -7.44 -16.90 2.80
N SER A 122 -8.23 -16.21 1.98
CA SER A 122 -8.17 -16.28 0.52
C SER A 122 -7.52 -15.05 -0.12
N ALA A 123 -6.99 -14.10 0.67
CA ALA A 123 -6.34 -12.90 0.13
C ALA A 123 -5.08 -13.25 -0.67
N ALA A 124 -5.02 -12.71 -1.89
CA ALA A 124 -3.86 -12.79 -2.78
C ALA A 124 -3.28 -11.39 -3.07
N ARG A 125 -4.08 -10.34 -2.92
CA ARG A 125 -3.71 -8.94 -3.17
C ARG A 125 -4.44 -8.01 -2.20
N TYR A 126 -3.90 -6.82 -2.01
CA TYR A 126 -4.58 -5.74 -1.30
C TYR A 126 -4.44 -4.42 -2.07
N GLU A 127 -5.42 -3.54 -1.87
CA GLU A 127 -5.39 -2.15 -2.32
C GLU A 127 -5.53 -1.24 -1.09
N LEU A 128 -4.73 -0.18 -1.03
CA LEU A 128 -4.81 0.82 0.04
C LEU A 128 -5.49 2.09 -0.45
N GLU A 129 -6.36 2.63 0.39
CA GLU A 129 -6.99 3.96 0.23
C GLU A 129 -6.65 4.81 1.46
N ILE A 130 -6.43 6.11 1.25
CA ILE A 130 -6.20 7.07 2.33
C ILE A 130 -7.30 8.13 2.34
N THR A 131 -7.88 8.35 3.52
CA THR A 131 -8.89 9.38 3.77
C THR A 131 -8.44 10.31 4.88
N ASP A 132 -8.62 11.60 4.66
CA ASP A 132 -8.59 12.64 5.69
C ASP A 132 -10.01 12.92 6.17
N HIS A 133 -10.14 13.26 7.45
CA HIS A 133 -11.38 13.81 7.99
C HIS A 133 -11.06 15.17 8.61
N PRO A 134 -11.78 16.25 8.22
CA PRO A 134 -11.61 17.58 8.77
C PRO A 134 -12.12 17.71 10.22
#